data_AF-A0A496X6L4-F1
#
_entry.id   AF-A0A496X6L4-F1
#
_cell.length_a   1.000
_cell.length_b   1.000
_cell.length_c   1.000
_cell.angle_alpha   90.00
_cell.angle_beta   90.00
_cell.angle_gamma   90.00
#
_symmetry.space_group_name_H-M   'P 1'
#
loop_
_entity.id
_entity.type
_entity.pdbx_description
1 polymer ?
#
loop_
_entity_poly.entity_id
_entity_poly.type
_entity_poly.pdbx_seq_one_letter_code
_entity_poly.pdbx_strand_id
1 'polypeptide(L)'
;MIEATVFSRAAGLRSGDVKNTGKDERNLYSVAPVVGSTAELFMPKDASRFEFPMTLVDLNQWIEPIAAGESKSKSAEDDIEPSESLLQIADARIRQFMPHGAYLRVDMNSEHWLAFGIESRLPALVFSKDTLIALDDADVIARYSDLEQLHLSGLLWPEAAGRIAKTAYLTREPLGAGQIILFANDPVFRGYSVATQRLLLNSIFLGPGMGAKQYAPW
;
A
#
# COMPACT_ATOMS: atom_id res chain seq x y z
N MET A 1 -4.38 18.12 20.16
CA MET A 1 -4.43 19.50 19.66
C MET A 1 -3.44 19.57 18.51
N ILE A 2 -3.90 19.22 17.31
CA ILE A 2 -3.09 19.07 16.10
C ILE A 2 -3.75 19.98 15.06
N GLU A 3 -3.03 21.02 14.65
CA GLU A 3 -3.48 22.00 13.65
C GLU A 3 -3.33 21.42 12.24
N ALA A 4 -4.44 21.40 11.49
CA ALA A 4 -4.45 21.21 10.05
C ALA A 4 -4.03 22.51 9.36
N THR A 5 -2.83 22.55 8.80
CA THR A 5 -2.38 23.69 7.98
C THR A 5 -2.67 23.43 6.51
N VAL A 6 -3.65 24.18 5.99
CA VAL A 6 -4.00 24.36 4.59
C VAL A 6 -2.83 24.97 3.82
N PHE A 7 -2.47 24.41 2.65
CA PHE A 7 -1.73 25.15 1.62
C PHE A 7 -2.38 24.98 0.24
N SER A 8 -3.23 25.95 -0.06
CA SER A 8 -3.60 26.35 -1.42
C SER A 8 -2.45 27.14 -2.04
N ARG A 9 -1.90 26.68 -3.17
CA ARG A 9 -1.35 27.58 -4.20
C ARG A 9 -1.21 26.88 -5.55
N ALA A 10 -1.86 27.49 -6.54
CA ALA A 10 -1.89 27.10 -7.94
C ALA A 10 -0.52 27.14 -8.63
N ALA A 11 -0.29 26.19 -9.54
CA ALA A 11 0.56 26.37 -10.71
C ALA A 11 -0.11 25.62 -11.88
N GLY A 12 -0.51 26.38 -12.91
CA GLY A 12 -1.30 25.88 -14.01
C GLY A 12 -0.56 24.91 -14.91
N LEU A 13 -1.28 23.90 -15.40
CA LEU A 13 -1.03 23.28 -16.70
C LEU A 13 -2.35 23.11 -17.44
N ARG A 14 -2.29 23.47 -18.72
CA ARG A 14 -3.40 23.66 -19.63
C ARG A 14 -4.19 22.35 -19.84
N SER A 15 -5.51 22.44 -19.70
CA SER A 15 -6.47 21.47 -20.19
C SER A 15 -6.30 21.33 -21.71
N GLY A 16 -5.73 20.21 -22.14
CA GLY A 16 -5.69 19.80 -23.55
C GLY A 16 -6.72 18.70 -23.77
N ASP A 17 -7.65 18.94 -24.68
CA ASP A 17 -8.75 18.06 -25.09
C ASP A 17 -8.29 16.62 -25.39
N VAL A 18 -8.76 15.65 -24.61
CA VAL A 18 -8.72 14.23 -24.97
C VAL A 18 -10.17 13.76 -25.17
N LYS A 19 -10.50 13.47 -26.43
CA LYS A 19 -11.83 12.99 -26.85
C LYS A 19 -12.09 11.60 -26.26
N ASN A 20 -13.01 11.56 -25.31
CA ASN A 20 -13.55 10.35 -24.69
C ASN A 20 -14.31 9.53 -25.76
N THR A 21 -13.69 8.51 -26.34
CA THR A 21 -14.31 7.61 -27.31
C THR A 21 -14.27 6.19 -26.76
N GLY A 22 -15.40 5.71 -26.22
CA GLY A 22 -15.53 4.33 -25.77
C GLY A 22 -16.28 4.10 -24.46
N LYS A 23 -17.23 4.96 -24.07
CA LYS A 23 -18.12 4.69 -22.93
C LYS A 23 -19.34 3.90 -23.42
N ASP A 24 -19.42 2.60 -23.15
CA ASP A 24 -20.69 1.87 -23.24
C ASP A 24 -21.51 2.25 -21.99
N GLU A 25 -22.46 3.16 -22.16
CA GLU A 25 -23.17 3.85 -21.06
C GLU A 25 -24.09 2.94 -20.23
N ARG A 26 -24.16 1.64 -20.55
CA ARG A 26 -25.15 0.70 -19.99
C ARG A 26 -24.65 -0.18 -18.87
N ASN A 27 -23.34 -0.22 -18.58
CA ASN A 27 -22.81 -1.14 -17.57
C ASN A 27 -21.81 -0.45 -16.62
N LEU A 28 -22.25 -0.17 -15.39
CA LEU A 28 -21.43 0.51 -14.36
C LEU A 28 -20.20 -0.30 -13.90
N TYR A 29 -20.13 -1.59 -14.22
CA TYR A 29 -19.09 -2.51 -13.73
C TYR A 29 -18.11 -3.02 -14.80
N SER A 30 -18.13 -2.49 -16.03
CA SER A 30 -17.11 -2.84 -17.03
C SER A 30 -15.83 -2.05 -16.76
N VAL A 31 -14.88 -2.66 -16.04
CA VAL A 31 -13.60 -2.03 -15.69
C VAL A 31 -12.45 -2.86 -16.27
N ALA A 32 -11.55 -2.21 -17.01
CA ALA A 32 -10.41 -2.85 -17.66
C ALA A 32 -9.24 -3.09 -16.67
N PRO A 33 -8.49 -4.21 -16.79
CA PRO A 33 -7.36 -4.53 -15.90
C PRO A 33 -6.10 -3.72 -16.23
N VAL A 34 -5.21 -3.59 -15.22
CA VAL A 34 -4.08 -2.65 -15.20
C VAL A 34 -2.72 -3.35 -15.29
N VAL A 35 -1.71 -2.69 -15.89
CA VAL A 35 -0.34 -3.20 -16.06
C VAL A 35 0.67 -2.06 -15.81
N GLY A 36 1.75 -2.34 -15.05
CA GLY A 36 2.75 -1.33 -14.66
C GLY A 36 3.62 -0.82 -15.81
N SER A 37 4.35 0.29 -15.58
CA SER A 37 5.11 1.05 -16.59
C SER A 37 6.26 0.28 -17.28
N THR A 38 6.64 -0.88 -16.74
CA THR A 38 7.71 -1.76 -17.26
C THR A 38 7.20 -3.07 -17.84
N ALA A 39 5.89 -3.33 -17.77
CA ALA A 39 5.31 -4.57 -18.24
C ALA A 39 4.79 -4.41 -19.68
N GLU A 40 5.32 -5.22 -20.60
CA GLU A 40 4.79 -5.30 -21.97
C GLU A 40 3.52 -6.15 -21.96
N LEU A 41 2.39 -5.52 -22.33
CA LEU A 41 1.13 -6.23 -22.57
C LEU A 41 1.29 -7.16 -23.78
N PHE A 42 0.60 -8.31 -23.74
CA PHE A 42 0.42 -9.17 -24.92
C PHE A 42 -0.38 -8.50 -26.06
N MET A 43 -1.05 -7.38 -25.77
CA MET A 43 -1.86 -6.62 -26.72
C MET A 43 -1.03 -5.63 -27.54
N PRO A 44 -1.44 -5.33 -28.79
CA PRO A 44 -0.79 -4.33 -29.63
C PRO A 44 -0.77 -2.96 -28.96
N LYS A 45 0.25 -2.15 -29.28
CA LYS A 45 0.48 -0.81 -28.69
C LYS A 45 -0.73 0.13 -28.83
N ASP A 46 -1.65 -0.18 -29.72
CA ASP A 46 -2.77 0.64 -30.17
C ASP A 46 -4.07 0.33 -29.40
N ALA A 47 -4.05 -0.68 -28.52
CA ALA A 47 -5.20 -1.03 -27.67
C ALA A 47 -5.49 0.06 -26.63
N SER A 48 -6.77 0.25 -26.30
CA SER A 48 -7.23 1.17 -25.24
C SER A 48 -6.52 0.86 -23.92
N ARG A 49 -5.71 1.80 -23.43
CA ARG A 49 -4.90 1.65 -22.21
C ARG A 49 -5.71 2.11 -21.00
N PHE A 50 -5.64 1.38 -19.90
CA PHE A 50 -6.03 1.94 -18.60
C PHE A 50 -4.86 2.77 -18.08
N GLU A 51 -5.06 4.09 -18.03
CA GLU A 51 -4.13 5.00 -17.36
C GLU A 51 -4.64 5.16 -15.92
N PHE A 52 -3.80 4.80 -14.94
CA PHE A 52 -4.14 5.03 -13.54
C PHE A 52 -4.49 6.52 -13.35
N PRO A 53 -5.50 6.85 -12.53
CA PRO A 53 -5.57 8.19 -12.00
C PRO A 53 -4.28 8.45 -11.24
N MET A 54 -3.37 9.23 -11.85
CA MET A 54 -2.10 9.65 -11.24
C MET A 54 -2.33 10.47 -9.97
N THR A 55 -3.55 11.00 -9.81
CA THR A 55 -4.01 11.65 -8.60
C THR A 55 -4.41 10.63 -7.56
N LEU A 56 -3.79 10.71 -6.38
CA LEU A 56 -4.20 9.95 -5.20
C LEU A 56 -5.69 10.18 -4.97
N VAL A 57 -6.50 9.11 -5.10
CA VAL A 57 -7.92 9.22 -4.80
C VAL A 57 -8.03 9.37 -3.29
N ASP A 58 -8.60 10.49 -2.84
CA ASP A 58 -8.77 10.75 -1.42
C ASP A 58 -9.64 9.64 -0.83
N LEU A 59 -9.09 8.90 0.14
CA LEU A 59 -9.79 7.82 0.84
C LEU A 59 -11.09 8.32 1.47
N ASN A 60 -11.17 9.60 1.84
CA ASN A 60 -12.37 10.21 2.40
C ASN A 60 -13.57 10.15 1.45
N GLN A 61 -13.35 10.30 0.14
CA GLN A 61 -14.42 10.22 -0.87
C GLN A 61 -15.14 8.86 -0.87
N TRP A 62 -14.45 7.81 -0.43
CA TRP A 62 -14.99 6.45 -0.35
C TRP A 62 -15.78 6.20 0.94
N ILE A 63 -15.54 7.03 1.95
CA ILE A 63 -16.21 7.00 3.26
C ILE A 63 -17.47 7.86 3.24
N GLU A 64 -17.51 8.93 2.44
CA GLU A 64 -18.65 9.82 2.24
C GLU A 64 -20.02 9.10 2.12
N PRO A 65 -20.21 8.07 1.28
CA PRO A 65 -21.50 7.39 1.18
C PRO A 65 -21.90 6.61 2.46
N ILE A 66 -20.94 6.22 3.29
CA ILE A 66 -21.19 5.58 4.60
C ILE A 66 -21.52 6.66 5.64
N ALA A 67 -20.69 7.72 5.69
CA ALA A 67 -20.87 8.86 6.59
C ALA A 67 -22.20 9.59 6.35
N ALA A 68 -22.67 9.69 5.10
CA ALA A 68 -23.98 10.24 4.74
C ALA A 68 -25.17 9.45 5.31
N GLY A 69 -24.97 8.16 5.60
CA GLY A 69 -25.95 7.33 6.31
C GLY A 69 -26.05 7.68 7.79
N GLU A 70 -24.94 8.05 8.43
CA GLU A 70 -24.90 8.51 9.83
C GLU A 70 -25.25 10.00 9.99
N SER A 71 -24.90 10.86 9.02
CA SER A 71 -25.16 12.31 9.08
C SER A 71 -26.66 12.65 8.99
N LYS A 72 -27.51 11.75 8.48
CA LYS A 72 -28.97 11.91 8.61
C LYS A 72 -29.46 11.90 10.07
N SER A 73 -28.63 11.48 11.03
CA SER A 73 -28.97 11.42 12.45
C SER A 73 -28.35 12.53 13.31
N LYS A 74 -27.44 13.35 12.79
CA LYS A 74 -26.78 14.44 13.55
C LYS A 74 -26.56 15.69 12.69
N SER A 75 -27.00 16.84 13.20
CA SER A 75 -26.93 18.19 12.62
C SER A 75 -25.51 18.66 12.27
N ALA A 76 -25.42 19.57 11.29
CA ALA A 76 -24.34 19.70 10.32
C ALA A 76 -23.27 20.81 10.57
N GLU A 77 -22.83 21.06 11.80
CA GLU A 77 -22.00 22.27 12.07
C GLU A 77 -20.72 22.10 12.92
N ASP A 78 -20.28 20.89 13.23
CA ASP A 78 -18.96 20.67 13.86
C ASP A 78 -18.05 19.85 12.95
N ASP A 79 -16.74 20.12 12.96
CA ASP A 79 -15.69 19.25 12.42
C ASP A 79 -15.75 17.90 13.14
N ILE A 80 -16.62 17.00 12.67
CA ILE A 80 -16.83 15.69 13.28
C ILE A 80 -15.66 14.80 12.85
N GLU A 81 -14.66 14.69 13.73
CA GLU A 81 -13.77 13.52 13.74
C GLU A 81 -14.64 12.26 13.62
N PRO A 82 -14.44 11.42 12.60
CA PRO A 82 -15.31 10.28 12.34
C PRO A 82 -15.36 9.37 13.56
N SER A 83 -16.57 8.94 13.92
CA SER A 83 -16.77 8.02 15.05
C SER A 83 -15.94 6.75 14.85
N GLU A 84 -15.41 6.18 15.94
CA GLU A 84 -14.58 4.98 15.87
C GLU A 84 -15.30 3.83 15.14
N SER A 85 -16.62 3.71 15.33
CA SER A 85 -17.46 2.74 14.62
C SER A 85 -17.50 2.97 13.11
N LEU A 86 -17.56 4.23 12.66
CA LEU A 86 -17.51 4.55 11.22
C LEU A 86 -16.17 4.18 10.60
N LEU A 87 -15.07 4.49 11.29
CA LEU A 87 -13.73 4.16 10.83
C LEU A 87 -13.56 2.66 10.66
N GLN A 88 -14.08 1.85 11.60
CA GLN A 88 -14.05 0.40 11.51
C GLN A 88 -14.89 -0.13 10.33
N ILE A 89 -16.07 0.44 10.08
CA ILE A 89 -16.93 0.05 8.94
C ILE A 89 -16.27 0.43 7.62
N ALA A 90 -15.70 1.63 7.52
CA ALA A 90 -14.95 2.10 6.37
C ALA A 90 -13.74 1.21 6.10
N ASP A 91 -12.95 0.91 7.13
CA ASP A 91 -11.79 0.03 7.05
C ASP A 91 -12.18 -1.37 6.54
N ALA A 92 -13.24 -1.96 7.13
CA ALA A 92 -13.76 -3.25 6.72
C ALA A 92 -14.20 -3.29 5.26
N ARG A 93 -14.79 -2.20 4.75
CA ARG A 93 -15.17 -2.06 3.34
C ARG A 93 -13.95 -1.97 2.44
N ILE A 94 -12.98 -1.11 2.76
CA ILE A 94 -11.78 -0.90 1.93
C ILE A 94 -10.96 -2.20 1.84
N ARG A 95 -10.90 -3.00 2.91
CA ARG A 95 -10.25 -4.32 2.91
C ARG A 95 -10.85 -5.33 1.92
N GLN A 96 -12.08 -5.13 1.45
CA GLN A 96 -12.68 -6.00 0.43
C GLN A 96 -11.99 -5.87 -0.94
N PHE A 97 -11.39 -4.71 -1.20
CA PHE A 97 -10.65 -4.44 -2.43
C PHE A 97 -9.21 -4.97 -2.40
N MET A 98 -8.84 -5.81 -1.42
CA MET A 98 -7.50 -6.38 -1.32
C MET A 98 -7.05 -6.98 -2.68
N PRO A 99 -5.79 -6.76 -3.08
CA PRO A 99 -5.28 -7.41 -4.27
C PRO A 99 -5.05 -8.89 -3.99
N HIS A 100 -5.40 -9.72 -4.97
CA HIS A 100 -5.15 -11.16 -4.93
C HIS A 100 -4.12 -11.51 -6.01
N GLY A 101 -2.84 -11.47 -5.64
CA GLY A 101 -1.76 -11.86 -6.53
C GLY A 101 -1.22 -10.76 -7.43
N ALA A 102 -1.29 -9.52 -6.96
CA ALA A 102 -0.55 -8.43 -7.58
C ALA A 102 0.90 -8.41 -7.07
N TYR A 103 1.84 -8.15 -7.96
CA TYR A 103 3.20 -7.79 -7.57
C TYR A 103 3.28 -6.29 -7.38
N LEU A 104 3.65 -5.89 -6.18
CA LEU A 104 3.89 -4.50 -5.82
C LEU A 104 5.37 -4.26 -5.57
N ARG A 105 5.80 -3.04 -5.86
CA ARG A 105 7.16 -2.60 -5.62
C ARG A 105 7.35 -2.26 -4.14
N VAL A 106 8.42 -2.78 -3.58
CA VAL A 106 8.87 -2.51 -2.23
C VAL A 106 10.24 -1.85 -2.30
N ASP A 107 10.35 -0.66 -1.71
CA ASP A 107 11.60 0.07 -1.53
C ASP A 107 12.18 -0.31 -0.16
N MET A 108 13.48 -0.60 -0.14
CA MET A 108 14.14 -1.16 1.03
C MET A 108 15.24 -0.23 1.57
N ASN A 109 15.34 -0.17 2.89
CA ASN A 109 16.45 0.42 3.60
C ASN A 109 17.66 -0.52 3.56
N SER A 110 18.56 -0.30 2.61
CA SER A 110 19.77 -1.09 2.40
C SER A 110 20.80 -1.01 3.53
N GLU A 111 20.71 -0.01 4.40
CA GLU A 111 21.64 0.15 5.54
C GLU A 111 21.32 -0.81 6.69
N HIS A 112 20.09 -1.32 6.74
CA HIS A 112 19.67 -2.24 7.80
C HIS A 112 20.18 -3.67 7.54
N TRP A 113 20.63 -4.36 8.58
CA TRP A 113 21.22 -5.70 8.47
C TRP A 113 20.28 -6.76 7.85
N LEU A 114 18.96 -6.60 8.00
CA LEU A 114 17.96 -7.47 7.35
C LEU A 114 18.00 -7.39 5.81
N ALA A 115 18.46 -6.26 5.25
CA ALA A 115 18.57 -6.05 3.81
C ALA A 115 19.84 -6.66 3.20
N PHE A 116 20.67 -7.36 3.99
CA PHE A 116 21.95 -7.87 3.52
C PHE A 116 21.83 -8.78 2.28
N GLY A 117 22.53 -8.40 1.22
CA GLY A 117 22.59 -9.14 -0.04
C GLY A 117 21.31 -9.05 -0.89
N ILE A 118 20.47 -8.04 -0.66
CA ILE A 118 19.23 -7.79 -1.41
C ILE A 118 19.32 -6.38 -2.02
N GLU A 119 18.77 -6.20 -3.23
CA GLU A 119 18.75 -4.92 -3.94
C GLU A 119 17.84 -3.89 -3.26
N SER A 120 18.05 -2.59 -3.51
CA SER A 120 17.27 -1.51 -2.89
C SER A 120 15.77 -1.51 -3.23
N ARG A 121 15.36 -2.27 -4.26
CA ARG A 121 13.96 -2.42 -4.66
C ARG A 121 13.69 -3.87 -5.02
N LEU A 122 12.52 -4.38 -4.63
CA LEU A 122 12.13 -5.75 -4.96
C LEU A 122 10.62 -5.88 -5.24
N PRO A 123 10.21 -6.87 -6.05
CA PRO A 123 8.81 -7.23 -6.22
C PRO A 123 8.33 -8.08 -5.04
N ALA A 124 7.30 -7.62 -4.35
CA ALA A 124 6.58 -8.40 -3.34
C ALA A 124 5.21 -8.81 -3.86
N LEU A 125 4.88 -10.08 -3.67
CA LEU A 125 3.58 -10.62 -4.02
C LEU A 125 2.59 -10.35 -2.89
N VAL A 126 1.47 -9.70 -3.20
CA VAL A 126 0.47 -9.29 -2.20
C VAL A 126 -0.75 -10.19 -2.25
N PHE A 127 -1.07 -10.73 -1.09
CA PHE A 127 -2.22 -11.61 -0.82
C PHE A 127 -2.80 -11.34 0.59
N SER A 128 -2.74 -10.10 1.08
CA SER A 128 -3.24 -9.74 2.40
C SER A 128 -4.23 -8.57 2.35
N LYS A 129 -5.13 -8.54 3.34
CA LYS A 129 -6.07 -7.44 3.60
C LYS A 129 -5.44 -6.36 4.47
N ASP A 130 -4.45 -6.74 5.25
CA ASP A 130 -3.87 -5.93 6.29
C ASP A 130 -2.69 -5.13 5.76
N THR A 131 -2.62 -3.88 6.19
CA THR A 131 -1.55 -2.93 5.89
C THR A 131 -0.87 -2.56 7.19
N LEU A 132 0.45 -2.66 7.25
CA LEU A 132 1.20 -2.34 8.45
C LEU A 132 1.58 -0.86 8.46
N ILE A 133 1.24 -0.18 9.54
CA ILE A 133 1.70 1.17 9.83
C ILE A 133 2.72 1.03 10.95
N ALA A 134 3.94 1.50 10.69
CA ALA A 134 5.00 1.46 11.68
C ALA A 134 4.74 2.49 12.79
N LEU A 135 4.98 2.08 14.03
CA LEU A 135 5.05 2.98 15.17
C LEU A 135 6.40 3.70 15.19
N ASP A 136 6.51 4.77 15.98
CA ASP A 136 7.73 5.60 16.03
C ASP A 136 8.99 4.82 16.45
N ASP A 137 8.84 3.78 17.28
CA ASP A 137 9.94 2.94 17.77
C ASP A 137 10.26 1.74 16.86
N ALA A 138 9.53 1.58 15.75
CA ALA A 138 9.69 0.46 14.84
C ALA A 138 10.67 0.79 13.70
N ASP A 139 11.66 -0.09 13.50
CA ASP A 139 12.52 -0.03 12.32
C ASP A 139 11.72 -0.46 11.09
N VAL A 140 11.64 0.41 10.07
CA VAL A 140 11.01 0.07 8.77
C VAL A 140 12.09 -0.31 7.77
N ILE A 141 12.24 -1.61 7.54
CA ILE A 141 13.27 -2.14 6.64
C ILE A 141 12.77 -2.07 5.20
N ALA A 142 11.51 -2.41 4.97
CA ALA A 142 10.94 -2.44 3.64
C ALA A 142 9.58 -1.75 3.65
N ARG A 143 9.38 -0.83 2.71
CA ARG A 143 8.17 -0.02 2.57
C ARG A 143 7.62 -0.18 1.16
N TYR A 144 6.31 -0.26 1.01
CA TYR A 144 5.71 -0.14 -0.30
C TYR A 144 6.00 1.22 -0.92
N SER A 145 6.25 1.23 -2.22
CA SER A 145 6.59 2.45 -2.95
C SER A 145 5.43 3.45 -3.00
N ASP A 146 5.76 4.65 -3.51
CA ASP A 146 4.76 5.65 -3.86
C ASP A 146 3.74 5.12 -4.88
N LEU A 147 2.53 5.67 -4.87
CA LEU A 147 1.41 5.23 -5.70
C LEU A 147 1.76 5.14 -7.20
N GLU A 148 2.56 6.08 -7.70
CA GLU A 148 3.00 6.16 -9.10
C GLU A 148 3.87 4.98 -9.54
N GLN A 149 4.58 4.35 -8.59
CA GLN A 149 5.58 3.32 -8.87
C GLN A 149 5.29 2.01 -8.13
N LEU A 150 4.17 1.95 -7.41
CA LEU A 150 3.78 0.82 -6.56
C LEU A 150 3.41 -0.41 -7.39
N HIS A 151 2.71 -0.25 -8.50
CA HIS A 151 2.17 -1.36 -9.27
C HIS A 151 3.19 -1.89 -10.29
N LEU A 152 3.56 -3.17 -10.16
CA LEU A 152 4.42 -3.84 -11.14
C LEU A 152 3.58 -4.71 -12.09
N SER A 153 2.74 -5.59 -11.54
CA SER A 153 1.89 -6.48 -12.33
C SER A 153 0.72 -7.05 -11.53
N GLY A 154 -0.23 -7.69 -12.24
CA GLY A 154 -1.44 -8.26 -11.66
C GLY A 154 -2.57 -7.24 -11.49
N LEU A 155 -3.70 -7.68 -10.96
CA LEU A 155 -4.87 -6.81 -10.76
C LEU A 155 -4.74 -6.03 -9.44
N LEU A 156 -4.68 -4.70 -9.53
CA LEU A 156 -4.66 -3.81 -8.36
C LEU A 156 -5.77 -2.76 -8.50
N TRP A 157 -6.70 -2.78 -7.55
CA TRP A 157 -7.74 -1.77 -7.43
C TRP A 157 -7.15 -0.44 -6.94
N PRO A 158 -7.60 0.73 -7.45
CA PRO A 158 -7.08 2.03 -7.01
C PRO A 158 -7.28 2.28 -5.50
N GLU A 159 -8.35 1.76 -4.91
CA GLU A 159 -8.67 1.82 -3.48
C GLU A 159 -7.62 1.07 -2.66
N ALA A 160 -7.26 -0.14 -3.10
CA ALA A 160 -6.20 -0.90 -2.47
C ALA A 160 -4.82 -0.28 -2.69
N ALA A 161 -4.57 0.28 -3.87
CA ALA A 161 -3.32 0.98 -4.16
C ALA A 161 -3.13 2.16 -3.20
N GLY A 162 -4.16 2.98 -3.01
CA GLY A 162 -4.15 4.10 -2.07
C GLY A 162 -3.95 3.66 -0.62
N ARG A 163 -4.54 2.53 -0.22
CA ARG A 163 -4.36 1.96 1.12
C ARG A 163 -2.95 1.41 1.36
N ILE A 164 -2.35 0.75 0.36
CA ILE A 164 -1.08 0.03 0.50
C ILE A 164 0.12 0.96 0.29
N ALA A 165 -0.01 2.00 -0.52
CA ALA A 165 1.08 2.93 -0.81
C ALA A 165 1.73 3.48 0.47
N LYS A 166 3.06 3.55 0.48
CA LYS A 166 3.88 4.05 1.62
C LYS A 166 3.75 3.29 2.95
N THR A 167 2.96 2.23 3.01
CA THR A 167 2.84 1.38 4.21
C THR A 167 4.04 0.44 4.35
N ALA A 168 4.26 -0.09 5.54
CA ALA A 168 5.39 -0.98 5.79
C ALA A 168 5.10 -2.39 5.25
N TYR A 169 6.11 -2.97 4.60
CA TYR A 169 6.12 -4.38 4.22
C TYR A 169 6.85 -5.23 5.26
N LEU A 170 8.01 -4.75 5.74
CA LEU A 170 8.85 -5.42 6.72
C LEU A 170 9.23 -4.43 7.81
N THR A 171 8.81 -4.71 9.04
CA THR A 171 9.19 -3.95 10.23
C THR A 171 9.91 -4.83 11.23
N ARG A 172 10.73 -4.20 12.07
CA ARG A 172 11.35 -4.83 13.22
C ARG A 172 11.13 -3.96 14.44
N GLU A 173 10.74 -4.60 15.53
CA GLU A 173 10.51 -3.95 16.81
C GLU A 173 11.27 -4.67 17.93
N PRO A 174 11.96 -3.95 18.82
CA PRO A 174 12.56 -4.56 20.00
C PRO A 174 11.48 -4.99 20.99
N LEU A 175 11.59 -6.21 21.54
CA LEU A 175 10.72 -6.67 22.63
C LEU A 175 11.56 -7.31 23.74
N GLY A 176 11.81 -6.54 24.81
CA GLY A 176 12.63 -6.97 25.94
C GLY A 176 14.06 -7.30 25.51
N ALA A 177 14.46 -8.57 25.66
CA ALA A 177 15.74 -9.09 25.20
C ALA A 177 15.70 -9.60 23.74
N GLY A 178 14.51 -9.78 23.18
CA GLY A 178 14.29 -10.26 21.82
C GLY A 178 13.88 -9.15 20.86
N GLN A 179 13.35 -9.58 19.72
CA GLN A 179 12.78 -8.70 18.72
C GLN A 179 11.65 -9.41 17.98
N ILE A 180 10.73 -8.62 17.44
CA ILE A 180 9.66 -9.06 16.57
C ILE A 180 9.99 -8.56 15.17
N ILE A 181 9.93 -9.43 14.18
CA ILE A 181 10.09 -9.08 12.76
C ILE A 181 8.76 -9.40 12.09
N LEU A 182 8.08 -8.38 11.59
CA LEU A 182 6.74 -8.50 11.02
C LEU A 182 6.80 -8.34 9.51
N PHE A 183 6.15 -9.28 8.81
CA PHE A 183 5.94 -9.22 7.37
C PHE A 183 4.46 -8.95 7.09
N ALA A 184 4.16 -7.98 6.22
CA ALA A 184 2.78 -7.64 5.83
C ALA A 184 2.11 -8.72 4.97
N ASN A 185 2.91 -9.58 4.32
CA ASN A 185 2.48 -10.72 3.52
C ASN A 185 3.37 -11.92 3.81
N ASP A 186 2.93 -13.10 3.39
CA ASP A 186 3.77 -14.30 3.40
C ASP A 186 5.01 -14.10 2.49
N PRO A 187 6.24 -14.07 3.06
CA PRO A 187 7.46 -13.84 2.30
C PRO A 187 7.86 -15.02 1.41
N VAL A 188 7.27 -16.20 1.61
CA VAL A 188 7.58 -17.44 0.87
C VAL A 188 6.37 -18.05 0.20
N PHE A 189 5.32 -17.25 -0.07
CA PHE A 189 4.09 -17.74 -0.70
C PHE A 189 4.40 -18.52 -1.99
N ARG A 190 4.23 -19.84 -1.92
CA ARG A 190 4.53 -20.82 -2.99
C ARG A 190 5.94 -20.72 -3.59
N GLY A 191 6.89 -20.10 -2.90
CA GLY A 191 8.25 -19.90 -3.40
C GLY A 191 8.34 -19.01 -4.65
N TYR A 192 7.37 -18.13 -4.90
CA TYR A 192 7.34 -17.34 -6.13
C TYR A 192 8.40 -16.22 -6.20
N SER A 193 8.78 -15.61 -5.07
CA SER A 193 9.76 -14.51 -5.05
C SER A 193 11.00 -14.88 -4.24
N VAL A 194 12.13 -14.98 -4.92
CA VAL A 194 13.44 -15.24 -4.31
C VAL A 194 13.86 -14.09 -3.39
N ALA A 195 13.48 -12.85 -3.74
CA ALA A 195 13.85 -11.66 -2.98
C ALA A 195 13.19 -11.64 -1.59
N THR A 196 11.87 -11.90 -1.52
CA THR A 196 11.16 -11.96 -0.23
C THR A 196 11.56 -13.19 0.58
N GLN A 197 11.86 -14.31 -0.08
CA GLN A 197 12.43 -15.48 0.59
C GLN A 197 13.79 -15.16 1.24
N ARG A 198 14.64 -14.37 0.59
CA ARG A 198 15.93 -13.96 1.16
C ARG A 198 15.74 -13.10 2.42
N LEU A 199 14.74 -12.23 2.47
CA LEU A 199 14.41 -11.48 3.68
C LEU A 199 14.07 -12.41 4.85
N LEU A 200 13.23 -13.43 4.61
CA LEU A 200 12.90 -14.42 5.64
C LEU A 200 14.15 -15.17 6.13
N LEU A 201 15.03 -15.59 5.21
CA LEU A 201 16.27 -16.27 5.57
C LEU A 201 17.19 -15.36 6.39
N ASN A 202 17.33 -14.08 6.01
CA ASN A 202 18.09 -13.11 6.79
C ASN A 202 17.49 -12.95 8.20
N SER A 203 16.16 -12.90 8.34
CA SER A 203 15.49 -12.85 9.65
C SER A 203 15.81 -14.06 10.52
N ILE A 204 15.79 -15.27 9.95
CA ILE A 204 16.04 -16.51 10.69
C ILE A 204 17.52 -16.64 11.08
N PHE A 205 18.44 -16.41 10.14
CA PHE A 205 19.87 -16.64 10.37
C PHE A 205 20.56 -15.49 11.11
N LEU A 206 20.23 -14.24 10.79
CA LEU A 206 20.88 -13.07 11.38
C LEU A 206 20.14 -12.55 12.61
N GLY A 207 18.82 -12.76 12.70
CA GLY A 207 17.99 -12.24 13.79
C GLY A 207 18.45 -12.59 15.21
N PRO A 208 18.88 -13.82 15.52
CA PRO A 208 19.32 -14.14 16.88
C PRO A 208 20.60 -13.40 17.34
N GLY A 209 21.45 -12.98 16.39
CA GLY A 209 22.71 -12.28 16.66
C GLY A 209 22.64 -10.77 16.43
N MET A 210 21.75 -10.31 15.55
CA MET A 210 21.62 -8.92 15.14
C MET A 210 20.28 -8.39 15.62
N GLY A 211 20.28 -7.45 16.57
CA GLY A 211 19.06 -6.78 17.06
C GLY A 211 18.38 -7.44 18.27
N ALA A 212 18.77 -8.65 18.67
CA ALA A 212 18.40 -9.24 19.95
C ALA A 212 19.54 -9.09 20.97
N LYS A 213 19.21 -8.85 22.25
CA LYS A 213 20.18 -8.85 23.35
C LYS A 213 20.22 -10.24 23.94
N GLN A 214 21.32 -10.96 23.71
CA GLN A 214 21.54 -12.22 24.41
C GLN A 214 21.95 -11.92 25.85
N TYR A 215 21.29 -12.56 26.82
CA TYR A 215 21.74 -12.55 28.20
C TYR A 215 22.90 -13.55 28.31
N ALA A 216 24.14 -13.06 28.17
CA ALA A 216 25.32 -13.84 28.50
C ALA A 216 25.52 -13.78 30.02
N PRO A 217 25.47 -14.92 30.74
CA PRO A 217 25.63 -14.94 32.20
C PRO A 217 27.08 -14.86 32.68
N TRP A 218 28.02 -14.37 31.85
CA TRP A 218 29.45 -14.24 32.19
C TRP A 218 29.95 -12.82 31.99
#